data_AF-A0AB40E9X7-F1
#
_entry.id   AF-A0AB40E9X7-F1
#
_cell.length_a   1.000
_cell.length_b   1.000
_cell.length_c   1.000
_cell.angle_alpha   90.00
_cell.angle_beta   90.00
_cell.angle_gamma   90.00
#
_symmetry.space_group_name_H-M   'P 1'
#
loop_
_entity.id
_entity.type
_entity.pdbx_description
1 polymer ?
#
loop_
_entity_poly.entity_id
_entity_poly.type
_entity_poly.pdbx_seq_one_letter_code
_entity_poly.pdbx_strand_id
1 'polypeptide(L)'
;MATLQSLAFSSPLSHYIHHLQPPSYSGKVSWSIQASSNSTFNGQSLQLTRPRWTRLRQNAQVPGSMIMMVKPTIQFIQGTDEQTIPDVRLTKSRDGTNGMAIFKFDQPSVFDSSGEVGDITGFYMIDEEGVLQSVDVSAKFVNGKPAGIEAKYIMRTPRDWDRFMRFMERYSNANGLQFIKK
;
A
#
# COMPACT_ATOMS: atom_id res chain seq x y z
N MET A 1 54.95 10.59 23.42
CA MET A 1 54.93 9.30 24.13
C MET A 1 53.49 8.92 24.42
N ALA A 2 53.15 7.64 24.21
CA ALA A 2 51.93 6.90 24.58
C ALA A 2 50.61 7.23 23.85
N THR A 3 49.71 6.30 23.47
CA THR A 3 49.71 4.83 23.23
C THR A 3 48.39 4.53 22.49
N LEU A 4 48.41 3.66 21.47
CA LEU A 4 47.21 3.11 20.81
C LEU A 4 46.77 1.83 21.53
N GLN A 5 45.47 1.65 21.75
CA GLN A 5 44.87 0.39 22.19
C GLN A 5 43.74 -0.01 21.23
N SER A 6 43.93 -1.17 20.61
CA SER A 6 42.98 -1.87 19.75
C SER A 6 42.36 -3.02 20.55
N LEU A 7 41.05 -3.24 20.44
CA LEU A 7 40.39 -4.45 20.94
C LEU A 7 39.61 -5.13 19.81
N ALA A 8 39.70 -6.46 19.84
CA ALA A 8 39.43 -7.39 18.76
C ALA A 8 38.14 -8.19 19.00
N PHE A 9 37.46 -8.48 17.88
CA PHE A 9 36.66 -9.66 17.49
C PHE A 9 35.81 -10.43 18.53
N SER A 10 34.53 -10.64 18.22
CA SER A 10 34.10 -11.88 17.52
C SER A 10 32.58 -11.92 17.29
N SER A 11 32.19 -12.54 16.18
CA SER A 11 30.82 -12.85 15.78
C SER A 11 30.68 -14.38 15.69
N PRO A 12 29.54 -14.99 16.02
CA PRO A 12 29.27 -16.37 15.60
C PRO A 12 28.34 -16.43 14.38
N LEU A 13 28.82 -17.15 13.38
CA LEU A 13 28.12 -17.57 12.16
C LEU A 13 27.04 -18.61 12.45
N SER A 14 25.99 -18.56 11.62
CA SER A 14 24.88 -19.48 11.45
C SER A 14 25.27 -20.72 10.62
N HIS A 15 24.70 -21.88 10.95
CA HIS A 15 24.80 -23.09 10.13
C HIS A 15 23.44 -23.76 9.91
N TYR A 16 23.17 -24.11 8.65
CA TYR A 16 21.95 -24.71 8.13
C TYR A 16 22.35 -26.02 7.40
N ILE A 17 21.68 -27.13 7.77
CA ILE A 17 21.16 -28.23 6.92
C ILE A 17 22.13 -29.16 6.11
N HIS A 18 22.09 -30.48 6.38
CA HIS A 18 21.45 -31.59 5.59
C HIS A 18 22.02 -32.99 5.96
N HIS A 19 21.11 -33.93 6.26
CA HIS A 19 20.98 -35.32 5.79
C HIS A 19 22.19 -36.29 5.79
N LEU A 20 22.01 -37.49 6.39
CA LEU A 20 22.27 -38.85 5.82
C LEU A 20 22.01 -39.98 6.86
N GLN A 21 21.27 -41.02 6.45
CA GLN A 21 21.01 -42.34 7.08
C GLN A 21 21.74 -43.43 6.23
N PRO A 22 21.70 -44.77 6.49
CA PRO A 22 21.39 -45.61 7.67
C PRO A 22 22.50 -46.68 7.96
N PRO A 23 22.31 -47.74 8.80
CA PRO A 23 21.85 -49.04 8.24
C PRO A 23 21.02 -50.00 9.15
N SER A 24 20.10 -50.73 8.49
CA SER A 24 19.63 -52.14 8.63
C SER A 24 19.50 -52.88 9.98
N TYR A 25 18.29 -53.39 10.32
CA TYR A 25 17.82 -54.80 10.16
C TYR A 25 16.57 -55.13 11.03
N SER A 26 15.66 -55.91 10.44
CA SER A 26 14.77 -56.93 11.00
C SER A 26 13.78 -56.61 12.15
N GLY A 27 12.49 -56.87 11.88
CA GLY A 27 11.54 -57.23 12.94
C GLY A 27 10.11 -56.77 12.67
N LYS A 28 9.29 -57.63 12.07
CA LYS A 28 7.82 -57.48 12.08
C LYS A 28 7.32 -57.75 13.51
N VAL A 29 6.59 -56.80 14.12
CA VAL A 29 5.56 -57.12 15.11
C VAL A 29 4.48 -56.03 15.13
N SER A 30 3.25 -56.48 14.88
CA SER A 30 2.00 -55.75 15.08
C SER A 30 1.70 -55.68 16.57
N TRP A 31 1.46 -54.48 17.10
CA TRP A 31 0.82 -54.31 18.41
C TRP A 31 -0.21 -53.18 18.33
N SER A 32 -1.47 -53.58 18.35
CA SER A 32 -2.58 -52.79 18.86
C SER A 32 -2.36 -52.50 20.34
N ILE A 33 -2.43 -51.24 20.75
CA ILE A 33 -2.57 -50.88 22.16
C ILE A 33 -3.81 -50.00 22.31
N GLN A 34 -4.88 -50.63 22.80
CA GLN A 34 -5.96 -49.96 23.52
C GLN A 34 -5.36 -49.25 24.72
N ALA A 35 -5.49 -47.92 24.77
CA ALA A 35 -5.43 -47.20 26.03
C ALA A 35 -6.86 -47.02 26.53
N SER A 36 -7.31 -47.98 27.34
CA SER A 36 -8.44 -47.80 28.25
C SER A 36 -7.96 -46.95 29.43
N SER A 37 -8.36 -45.69 29.47
CA SER A 37 -8.32 -44.88 30.68
C SER A 37 -9.71 -44.87 31.29
N ASN A 38 -9.87 -45.64 32.37
CA ASN A 38 -11.06 -45.65 33.22
C ASN A 38 -11.22 -44.26 33.85
N SER A 39 -12.24 -43.51 33.42
CA SER A 39 -12.69 -42.29 34.09
C SER A 39 -13.93 -42.61 34.91
N THR A 40 -13.80 -42.52 36.23
CA THR A 40 -14.92 -42.63 37.17
C THR A 40 -15.48 -41.22 37.42
N PHE A 41 -16.11 -40.62 36.40
CA PHE A 41 -16.85 -39.38 36.60
C PHE A 41 -18.34 -39.69 36.64
N ASN A 42 -18.94 -39.49 37.81
CA ASN A 42 -20.37 -39.67 38.04
C ASN A 42 -21.18 -38.77 37.09
N GLY A 43 -22.08 -39.41 36.35
CA GLY A 43 -22.90 -38.77 35.34
C GLY A 43 -23.93 -37.80 35.90
N GLN A 44 -24.00 -36.63 35.27
CA GLN A 44 -25.27 -35.99 34.91
C GLN A 44 -25.14 -35.49 33.48
N SER A 45 -25.76 -36.20 32.54
CA SER A 45 -25.96 -35.70 31.17
C SER A 45 -27.02 -34.60 31.23
N LEU A 46 -26.58 -33.35 31.34
CA LEU A 46 -27.48 -32.21 31.15
C LEU A 46 -27.86 -32.14 29.67
N GLN A 47 -29.09 -32.55 29.35
CA GLN A 47 -29.72 -32.21 28.09
C GLN A 47 -29.90 -30.69 28.06
N LEU A 48 -28.92 -29.99 27.48
CA LEU A 48 -29.11 -28.61 27.07
C LEU A 48 -30.09 -28.63 25.91
N THR A 49 -31.34 -28.27 26.20
CA THR A 49 -32.32 -27.85 25.21
C THR A 49 -31.65 -26.80 24.34
N ARG A 50 -31.26 -27.20 23.12
CA ARG A 50 -30.71 -26.30 22.11
C ARG A 50 -31.67 -25.12 22.03
N PRO A 51 -31.28 -23.90 22.43
CA PRO A 51 -32.16 -22.77 22.23
C PRO A 51 -32.29 -22.66 20.71
N ARG A 52 -33.50 -22.91 20.22
CA ARG A 52 -33.89 -22.60 18.87
C ARG A 52 -33.80 -21.08 18.79
N TRP A 53 -32.61 -20.58 18.48
CA TRP A 53 -32.43 -19.20 18.09
C TRP A 53 -33.32 -19.02 16.87
N THR A 54 -34.45 -18.36 17.12
CA THR A 54 -35.24 -17.72 16.10
C THR A 54 -34.24 -16.96 15.23
N ARG A 55 -34.25 -17.27 13.94
CA ARG A 55 -33.51 -16.51 12.93
C ARG A 55 -34.13 -15.12 12.92
N LEU A 56 -33.70 -14.27 13.85
CA LEU A 56 -33.90 -12.85 13.77
C LEU A 56 -33.24 -12.45 12.47
N ARG A 57 -34.10 -12.12 11.50
CA ARG A 57 -33.77 -11.42 10.27
C ARG A 57 -33.21 -10.06 10.67
N GLN A 58 -31.99 -10.04 11.17
CA GLN A 58 -31.19 -8.83 11.26
C GLN A 58 -30.72 -8.56 9.84
N ASN A 59 -31.56 -7.82 9.14
CA ASN A 59 -31.15 -6.96 8.05
C ASN A 59 -30.22 -5.90 8.68
N ALA A 60 -29.02 -6.33 9.07
CA ALA A 60 -27.94 -5.43 9.36
C ALA A 60 -27.46 -4.98 7.97
N GLN A 61 -28.10 -3.94 7.44
CA GLN A 61 -27.35 -3.02 6.60
C GLN A 61 -26.24 -2.51 7.50
N VAL A 62 -25.10 -3.21 7.43
CA VAL A 62 -23.81 -2.60 7.72
C VAL A 62 -23.88 -1.27 6.98
N PRO A 63 -23.67 -0.11 7.63
CA PRO A 63 -23.39 1.08 6.87
C PRO A 63 -22.06 0.74 6.21
N GLY A 64 -22.15 0.16 5.01
CA GLY A 64 -21.02 0.04 4.13
C GLY A 64 -20.48 1.45 4.12
N SER A 65 -19.22 1.60 4.53
CA SER A 65 -18.43 2.69 3.99
C SER A 65 -18.77 2.66 2.51
N MET A 66 -19.58 3.62 2.06
CA MET A 66 -19.86 3.76 0.66
C MET A 66 -18.50 4.15 0.13
N ILE A 67 -17.73 3.14 -0.26
CA ILE A 67 -16.60 3.28 -1.14
C ILE A 67 -17.28 3.85 -2.37
N MET A 68 -17.41 5.17 -2.39
CA MET A 68 -17.79 5.88 -3.58
C MET A 68 -16.77 5.39 -4.59
N MET A 69 -17.25 4.78 -5.66
CA MET A 69 -16.41 4.26 -6.73
C MET A 69 -15.83 5.47 -7.47
N VAL A 70 -14.92 6.18 -6.81
CA VAL A 70 -14.29 7.40 -7.28
C VAL A 70 -13.17 6.94 -8.18
N LYS A 71 -13.36 7.18 -9.48
CA LYS A 71 -12.28 7.02 -10.45
C LYS A 71 -11.09 7.87 -9.98
N PRO A 72 -9.86 7.34 -9.94
CA PRO A 72 -8.71 8.13 -9.53
C PRO A 72 -8.47 9.25 -10.55
N THR A 73 -8.49 10.50 -10.09
CA THR A 73 -8.30 11.68 -10.94
C THR A 73 -7.27 12.63 -10.36
N ILE A 74 -6.75 13.49 -11.24
CA ILE A 74 -5.87 14.60 -10.88
C ILE A 74 -6.63 15.88 -11.22
N GLN A 75 -6.52 16.89 -10.37
CA GLN A 75 -7.15 18.20 -10.57
C GLN A 75 -6.15 19.30 -10.24
N PHE A 76 -6.13 20.35 -11.06
CA PHE A 76 -5.46 21.62 -10.73
C PHE A 76 -6.42 22.65 -10.14
N ILE A 77 -7.71 22.46 -10.45
CA ILE A 77 -8.82 23.31 -10.06
C ILE A 77 -9.89 22.37 -9.54
N GLN A 78 -10.34 22.60 -8.31
CA GLN A 78 -11.28 21.68 -7.65
C GLN A 78 -12.57 21.55 -8.46
N GLY A 79 -12.94 20.31 -8.78
CA GLY A 79 -14.10 19.99 -9.60
C GLY A 79 -13.82 19.88 -11.10
N THR A 80 -12.59 20.13 -11.55
CA THR A 80 -12.18 19.96 -12.95
C THR A 80 -11.10 18.88 -13.04
N ASP A 81 -11.49 17.74 -13.61
CA ASP A 81 -10.58 16.62 -13.85
C ASP A 81 -9.62 16.94 -15.00
N GLU A 82 -8.33 16.78 -14.73
CA GLU A 82 -7.27 16.90 -15.72
C GLU A 82 -7.22 15.64 -16.59
N GLN A 83 -7.32 15.84 -17.91
CA GLN A 83 -7.32 14.75 -18.89
C GLN A 83 -5.91 14.38 -19.36
N THR A 84 -4.97 15.33 -19.33
CA THR A 84 -3.60 15.09 -19.78
C THR A 84 -2.87 14.19 -18.79
N ILE A 85 -2.30 13.11 -19.30
CA ILE A 85 -1.55 12.16 -18.49
C ILE A 85 -0.12 12.68 -18.23
N PRO A 86 0.33 12.78 -16.97
CA PRO A 86 1.65 13.32 -16.65
C PRO A 86 2.78 12.32 -16.85
N ASP A 87 3.97 12.84 -17.14
CA ASP A 87 5.23 12.15 -16.84
C ASP A 87 5.53 12.28 -15.34
N VAL A 88 5.71 11.16 -14.67
CA VAL A 88 5.89 11.09 -13.22
C VAL A 88 7.27 10.59 -12.88
N ARG A 89 8.06 11.45 -12.22
CA ARG A 89 9.39 11.12 -11.72
C ARG A 89 9.39 11.08 -10.20
N LEU A 90 9.72 9.90 -9.68
CA LEU A 90 9.89 9.69 -8.24
C LEU A 90 11.37 9.87 -7.85
N THR A 91 11.61 10.68 -6.83
CA THR A 91 12.94 10.90 -6.25
C THR A 91 12.89 10.59 -4.77
N LYS A 92 13.93 9.95 -4.24
CA LYS A 92 14.08 9.68 -2.81
C LYS A 92 15.42 10.21 -2.35
N SER A 93 15.43 10.86 -1.20
CA SER A 93 16.64 11.30 -0.51
C SER A 93 17.57 10.12 -0.21
N ARG A 94 18.88 10.39 -0.05
CA ARG A 94 19.89 9.35 0.15
C ARG A 94 19.69 8.58 1.47
N ASP A 95 19.25 9.29 2.50
CA ASP A 95 18.87 8.77 3.82
C ASP A 95 17.49 8.10 3.81
N GLY A 96 16.70 8.32 2.76
CA GLY A 96 15.44 7.63 2.52
C GLY A 96 14.26 8.11 3.36
N THR A 97 14.45 9.19 4.11
CA THR A 97 13.44 9.80 4.98
C THR A 97 12.42 10.60 4.18
N ASN A 98 12.89 11.36 3.19
CA ASN A 98 12.09 12.22 2.35
C ASN A 98 11.98 11.67 0.93
N GLY A 99 10.76 11.61 0.42
CA GLY A 99 10.44 11.32 -0.97
C GLY A 99 9.84 12.54 -1.65
N MET A 100 9.99 12.62 -2.97
CA MET A 100 9.34 13.64 -3.78
C MET A 100 8.89 13.03 -5.10
N ALA A 101 7.63 13.24 -5.45
CA ALA A 101 7.11 12.95 -6.79
C ALA A 101 7.02 14.26 -7.58
N ILE A 102 7.57 14.26 -8.79
CA ILE A 102 7.50 15.37 -9.72
C ILE A 102 6.60 14.94 -10.88
N PHE A 103 5.56 15.72 -11.14
CA PHE A 103 4.63 15.52 -12.22
C PHE A 103 4.86 16.57 -13.29
N LYS A 104 4.95 16.15 -14.54
CA LYS A 104 5.09 17.05 -15.69
C LYS A 104 3.96 16.79 -16.66
N PHE A 105 3.19 17.83 -16.93
CA PHE A 105 2.11 17.83 -17.89
C PHE A 105 2.56 18.67 -19.08
N ASP A 106 2.64 18.03 -20.25
CA ASP A 106 2.83 18.73 -21.51
C ASP A 106 1.46 19.07 -22.08
N GLN A 107 1.20 20.35 -22.35
CA GLN A 107 -0.12 20.83 -22.80
C GLN A 107 -1.28 20.32 -21.92
N PRO A 108 -1.34 20.71 -20.63
CA PRO A 108 -2.44 20.32 -19.76
C PRO A 108 -3.75 20.95 -20.21
N SER A 109 -4.82 20.16 -20.16
CA SER A 109 -6.18 20.55 -20.56
C SER A 109 -6.75 21.71 -19.75
N VAL A 110 -6.20 21.97 -18.55
CA VAL A 110 -6.52 23.16 -17.75
C VAL A 110 -6.27 24.47 -18.51
N PHE A 111 -5.32 24.50 -19.46
CA PHE A 111 -5.04 25.70 -20.25
C PHE A 111 -6.04 25.94 -21.37
N ASP A 112 -6.70 24.90 -21.89
CA ASP A 112 -7.69 25.03 -22.96
C ASP A 112 -9.01 25.65 -22.46
N SER A 113 -9.19 25.66 -21.14
CA SER A 113 -10.40 26.16 -20.48
C SER A 113 -10.27 27.62 -20.03
N SER A 114 -9.35 28.38 -20.63
CA SER A 114 -8.81 29.69 -20.19
C SER A 114 -9.80 30.88 -20.12
N GLY A 115 -11.09 30.62 -19.99
CA GLY A 115 -12.12 31.62 -19.74
C GLY A 115 -13.23 31.18 -18.78
N GLU A 116 -13.39 29.88 -18.51
CA GLU A 116 -14.48 29.35 -17.67
C GLU A 116 -13.97 28.62 -16.42
N VAL A 117 -12.75 28.09 -16.46
CA VAL A 117 -12.16 27.28 -15.40
C VAL A 117 -11.09 28.14 -14.75
N GLY A 118 -11.24 28.42 -13.45
CA GLY A 118 -10.55 29.49 -12.72
C GLY A 118 -9.02 29.38 -12.64
N ASP A 119 -8.41 30.14 -11.72
CA ASP A 119 -6.97 30.06 -11.52
C ASP A 119 -6.55 28.72 -10.92
N ILE A 120 -5.34 28.25 -11.24
CA ILE A 120 -4.75 27.04 -10.65
C ILE A 120 -4.57 27.26 -9.14
N THR A 121 -5.40 26.60 -8.33
CA THR A 121 -5.40 26.76 -6.87
C THR A 121 -4.47 25.79 -6.16
N GLY A 122 -4.12 24.67 -6.80
CA GLY A 122 -3.25 23.66 -6.24
C GLY A 122 -3.10 22.45 -7.14
N PHE A 123 -2.62 21.36 -6.57
CA PHE A 123 -2.51 20.06 -7.22
C PHE A 123 -3.17 19.01 -6.32
N TYR A 124 -4.25 18.40 -6.81
CA TYR A 124 -5.07 17.46 -6.07
C TYR A 124 -5.07 16.11 -6.77
N MET A 125 -4.81 15.04 -6.02
CA MET A 125 -4.85 13.65 -6.45
C MET A 125 -5.96 12.98 -5.64
N ILE A 126 -7.04 12.59 -6.31
CA ILE A 126 -8.29 12.18 -5.68
C ILE A 126 -8.55 10.71 -6.01
N ASP A 127 -8.82 9.90 -5.01
CA ASP A 127 -9.28 8.52 -5.17
C ASP A 127 -10.26 8.13 -4.03
N GLU A 128 -10.62 6.84 -3.96
CA GLU A 128 -11.51 6.30 -2.93
C GLU A 128 -10.99 6.45 -1.49
N GLU A 129 -9.68 6.65 -1.28
CA GLU A 129 -9.08 6.86 0.04
C GLU A 129 -9.03 8.34 0.44
N GLY A 130 -9.45 9.24 -0.44
CA GLY A 130 -9.50 10.68 -0.20
C GLY A 130 -8.57 11.46 -1.12
N VAL A 131 -8.02 12.58 -0.62
CA VAL A 131 -7.28 13.55 -1.43
C VAL A 131 -5.85 13.70 -0.93
N LEU A 132 -4.89 13.56 -1.83
CA LEU A 132 -3.51 14.02 -1.63
C LEU A 132 -3.36 15.37 -2.34
N GLN A 133 -2.83 16.38 -1.65
CA GLN A 133 -2.73 17.73 -2.19
C GLN A 133 -1.33 18.32 -2.06
N SER A 134 -1.00 19.22 -2.99
CA SER A 134 0.19 20.07 -2.94
C SER A 134 -0.11 21.48 -3.43
N VAL A 135 0.68 22.44 -2.95
CA VAL A 135 0.67 23.83 -3.40
C VAL A 135 1.85 24.15 -4.32
N ASP A 136 2.84 23.25 -4.42
CA ASP A 136 4.02 23.44 -5.26
C ASP A 136 3.68 23.09 -6.72
N VAL A 137 3.13 24.10 -7.41
CA VAL A 137 2.73 24.03 -8.81
C VAL A 137 3.34 25.20 -9.56
N SER A 138 3.92 24.91 -10.72
CA SER A 138 4.61 25.90 -11.56
C SER A 138 4.20 25.73 -13.02
N ALA A 139 3.74 26.81 -13.65
CA ALA A 139 3.48 26.84 -15.08
C ALA A 139 4.78 27.07 -15.87
N LYS A 140 4.93 26.36 -16.99
CA LYS A 140 6.00 26.55 -17.95
C LYS A 140 5.48 27.33 -19.15
N PHE A 141 6.19 28.38 -19.50
CA PHE A 141 5.87 29.22 -20.66
C PHE A 141 6.97 29.07 -21.72
N VAL A 142 6.56 28.90 -22.97
CA VAL A 142 7.45 28.86 -24.13
C VAL A 142 6.96 29.92 -25.12
N ASN A 143 7.82 30.89 -25.46
CA ASN A 143 7.47 32.01 -26.35
C ASN A 143 6.24 32.81 -25.90
N GLY A 144 6.07 33.01 -24.58
CA GLY A 144 4.95 33.76 -24.01
C GLY A 144 3.61 32.99 -23.97
N LYS A 145 3.55 31.74 -24.41
CA LYS A 145 2.37 30.87 -24.31
C LYS A 145 2.55 29.84 -23.20
N PRO A 146 1.49 29.51 -22.43
CA PRO A 146 1.54 28.42 -21.47
C PRO A 146 1.74 27.10 -22.24
N ALA A 147 2.75 26.33 -21.87
CA ALA A 147 3.18 25.14 -22.58
C ALA A 147 3.09 23.88 -21.70
N GLY A 148 3.26 24.01 -20.38
CA GLY A 148 3.15 22.86 -19.48
C GLY A 148 2.98 23.27 -18.04
N ILE A 149 2.73 22.28 -17.18
CA ILE A 149 2.70 22.44 -15.72
C ILE A 149 3.64 21.43 -15.09
N GLU A 150 4.39 21.87 -14.09
CA GLU A 150 5.14 21.02 -13.19
C GLU A 150 4.56 21.11 -11.79
N ALA A 151 4.18 19.98 -11.20
CA ALA A 151 3.70 19.91 -9.82
C ALA A 151 4.60 18.98 -9.00
N LYS A 152 4.84 19.33 -7.73
CA LYS A 152 5.69 18.56 -6.83
C LYS A 152 4.92 18.14 -5.61
N TYR A 153 5.00 16.87 -5.25
CA TYR A 153 4.41 16.32 -4.05
C TYR A 153 5.51 15.79 -3.13
N ILE A 154 5.61 16.35 -1.92
CA ILE A 154 6.63 16.00 -0.93
C ILE A 154 6.05 14.99 0.05
N MET A 155 6.73 13.85 0.19
CA MET A 155 6.41 12.78 1.13
C MET A 155 7.42 12.81 2.27
N ARG A 156 6.97 13.07 3.49
CA ARG A 156 7.85 13.21 4.67
C ARG A 156 7.85 11.96 5.55
N THR A 157 6.81 11.14 5.41
CA THR A 157 6.64 9.93 6.21
C THR A 157 6.46 8.70 5.32
N PRO A 158 6.76 7.49 5.83
CA PRO A 158 6.45 6.24 5.13
C PRO A 158 4.97 6.09 4.80
N ARG A 159 4.08 6.64 5.64
CA ARG A 159 2.63 6.60 5.40
C ARG A 159 2.22 7.42 4.17
N ASP A 160 2.82 8.59 3.99
CA ASP A 160 2.59 9.41 2.79
C ASP A 160 3.04 8.66 1.54
N TRP A 161 4.17 7.97 1.64
CA TRP A 161 4.71 7.15 0.55
C TRP A 161 3.77 6.00 0.18
N ASP A 162 3.33 5.21 1.16
CA ASP A 162 2.41 4.09 0.92
C ASP A 162 1.08 4.58 0.33
N ARG A 163 0.56 5.70 0.86
CA ARG A 163 -0.67 6.32 0.37
C ARG A 163 -0.53 6.83 -1.07
N PHE A 164 0.62 7.42 -1.41
CA PHE A 164 0.95 7.88 -2.75
C PHE A 164 1.08 6.71 -3.73
N MET A 165 1.77 5.64 -3.34
CA MET A 165 1.94 4.46 -4.19
C MET A 165 0.59 3.81 -4.51
N ARG A 166 -0.33 3.73 -3.54
CA ARG A 166 -1.70 3.24 -3.75
C ARG A 166 -2.49 4.10 -4.73
N PHE A 167 -2.38 5.42 -4.61
CA PHE A 167 -2.99 6.35 -5.58
C PHE A 167 -2.43 6.09 -7.00
N MET A 168 -1.09 6.05 -7.14
CA MET A 168 -0.44 5.85 -8.43
C MET A 168 -0.77 4.50 -9.06
N GLU A 169 -0.89 3.44 -8.28
CA GLU A 169 -1.34 2.13 -8.74
C GLU A 169 -2.77 2.20 -9.32
N ARG A 170 -3.71 2.80 -8.58
CA ARG A 170 -5.08 2.98 -9.10
C ARG A 170 -5.12 3.88 -10.34
N TYR A 171 -4.44 5.02 -10.28
CA TYR A 171 -4.41 6.00 -11.36
C TYR A 171 -3.80 5.41 -12.63
N SER A 172 -2.72 4.63 -12.50
CA SER A 172 -2.11 3.95 -13.64
C SER A 172 -3.01 2.87 -14.24
N ASN A 173 -3.68 2.07 -13.41
CA ASN A 173 -4.65 1.08 -13.87
C ASN A 173 -5.83 1.71 -14.62
N ALA A 174 -6.31 2.87 -14.16
CA ALA A 174 -7.42 3.58 -14.80
C ALA A 174 -7.06 4.29 -16.11
N ASN A 175 -5.79 4.70 -16.27
CA ASN A 175 -5.32 5.49 -17.43
C ASN A 175 -4.35 4.73 -18.34
N GLY A 176 -4.09 3.43 -18.07
CA GLY A 176 -3.21 2.59 -18.89
C GLY A 176 -1.73 2.98 -18.85
N LEU A 177 -1.28 3.62 -17.76
CA LEU A 177 0.13 4.02 -17.61
C LEU A 177 1.02 2.81 -17.38
N GLN A 178 2.18 2.78 -18.05
CA GLN A 178 3.22 1.79 -17.82
C GLN A 178 4.41 2.41 -17.11
N PHE A 179 4.90 1.74 -16.07
CA PHE A 179 6.07 2.20 -15.32
C PHE A 179 7.35 1.95 -16.13
N ILE A 180 7.98 3.00 -16.65
CA ILE A 180 9.28 2.91 -17.31
C ILE A 180 10.36 3.22 -16.29
N LYS A 181 11.04 2.18 -15.79
CA LYS A 181 12.22 2.35 -14.95
C LYS A 181 13.43 2.68 -15.83
N LYS A 182 13.85 3.94 -15.81
CA LYS A 182 15.09 4.39 -16.49
C LYS A 182 16.29 4.35 -15.54
#